data_AF-A0A7J5BXI8-F1
#
_entry.id   AF-A0A7J5BXI8-F1
#
_cell.length_a   1.000
_cell.length_b   1.000
_cell.length_c   1.000
_cell.angle_alpha   90.00
_cell.angle_beta   90.00
_cell.angle_gamma   90.00
#
_symmetry.space_group_name_H-M   'P 1'
#
loop_
_entity.id
_entity.type
_entity.pdbx_description
1 polymer ?
#
loop_
_entity_poly.entity_id
_entity_poly.type
_entity_poly.pdbx_seq_one_letter_code
_entity_poly.pdbx_strand_id
1 'polypeptide(L)'
;MGLDGLVSLRGGCGYWPPVRGDTPGCRKVSFTLEAVRTMDGLRLGDLPVVPLTWSRSVRDGKMDAPHEGDSAQAVSSITLPYDGLHSLGVVDMTKAGWRRELAHNLMPLMTGAALCWDGVPVVMGPFTGTPTFGDDGLGVTVGGVTAILARRAVVPEAFSARATLSYRGLSLGTIAKRVVQQALAKPNGGLPISFDPDETAADNADHQRTYNGYNVANLMCADVLSKIANVGGDSVAGTYGPDIDFRPEVVDSQHYGWHMHTGTDRDPYIGQSVVHDWEEGSEGTGRVQSKFTADYIAHRVYGVGDGQDEGTRVTRVGTSIPQFMPLLETVISDSQWTSDDLVRAHARSALCATALEGPTLTVRADGAEPLGTFWPGDQAKVTTHDSADFGTRTLDLRIQQMEGDETGNVKLTFDPIPMM
;
A
#
# COMPACT_ATOMS: atom_id res chain seq x y z
N MET A 1 -70.57 -27.15 43.86
CA MET A 1 -69.42 -27.19 44.79
C MET A 1 -68.41 -26.22 44.23
N GLY A 2 -68.54 -24.93 44.54
CA GLY A 2 -68.00 -24.31 45.75
C GLY A 2 -66.81 -23.46 45.27
N LEU A 3 -67.02 -22.18 44.93
CA LEU A 3 -66.89 -21.01 45.83
C LEU A 3 -65.42 -20.89 46.30
N ASP A 4 -64.66 -19.81 46.19
CA ASP A 4 -64.82 -18.36 45.94
C ASP A 4 -63.37 -17.86 45.65
N GLY A 5 -63.05 -16.75 45.00
CA GLY A 5 -63.75 -15.50 44.75
C GLY A 5 -62.75 -14.36 45.02
N LEU A 6 -62.61 -13.40 44.09
CA LEU A 6 -62.46 -11.94 44.31
C LEU A 6 -61.94 -11.21 43.05
N VAL A 7 -62.91 -10.79 42.24
CA VAL A 7 -63.16 -9.45 41.69
C VAL A 7 -62.02 -8.40 41.76
N SER A 8 -61.64 -7.81 40.62
CA SER A 8 -61.67 -6.33 40.46
C SER A 8 -61.39 -5.83 39.03
N LEU A 9 -62.42 -5.20 38.46
CA LEU A 9 -62.48 -3.94 37.67
C LEU A 9 -61.70 -3.75 36.34
N ARG A 10 -62.47 -3.83 35.25
CA ARG A 10 -62.73 -2.83 34.19
C ARG A 10 -61.64 -1.80 33.77
N GLY A 11 -61.52 -1.68 32.44
CA GLY A 11 -61.03 -0.50 31.68
C GLY A 11 -59.85 -0.89 30.79
N GLY A 12 -59.86 -0.85 29.46
CA GLY A 12 -60.39 0.17 28.56
C GLY A 12 -59.22 0.69 27.72
N CYS A 13 -59.28 0.46 26.40
CA CYS A 13 -58.45 0.98 25.31
C CYS A 13 -57.09 1.66 25.60
N GLY A 14 -56.04 1.12 24.98
CA GLY A 14 -54.78 1.84 24.75
C GLY A 14 -53.92 1.11 23.71
N TYR A 15 -54.03 1.55 22.46
CA TYR A 15 -53.10 1.21 21.39
C TYR A 15 -51.70 1.71 21.77
N TRP A 16 -50.74 0.81 21.96
CA TRP A 16 -49.33 1.14 22.14
C TRP A 16 -48.50 0.39 21.09
N PRO A 17 -47.59 1.06 20.36
CA PRO A 17 -46.78 0.44 19.32
C PRO A 17 -45.77 -0.54 19.96
N PRO A 18 -45.34 -1.58 19.21
CA PRO A 18 -44.32 -2.48 19.72
C PRO A 18 -43.01 -1.71 19.94
N VAL A 19 -42.57 -1.74 21.18
CA VAL A 19 -41.23 -1.36 21.65
C VAL A 19 -40.20 -2.05 20.75
N ARG A 20 -39.25 -1.27 20.20
CA ARG A 20 -38.07 -1.80 19.50
C ARG A 20 -37.34 -2.75 20.45
N GLY A 21 -37.56 -4.03 20.26
CA GLY A 21 -36.71 -5.08 20.79
C GLY A 21 -35.47 -5.14 19.92
N ASP A 22 -34.31 -4.96 20.54
CA ASP A 22 -33.00 -5.22 19.96
C ASP A 22 -32.96 -6.62 19.35
N THR A 23 -32.80 -6.65 18.02
CA THR A 23 -32.40 -7.86 17.31
C THR A 23 -30.94 -8.14 17.66
N PRO A 24 -30.59 -9.33 18.17
CA PRO A 24 -29.20 -9.68 18.36
C PRO A 24 -28.54 -9.90 16.98
N GLY A 25 -27.47 -9.14 16.70
CA GLY A 25 -26.41 -9.62 15.81
C GLY A 25 -26.28 -9.04 14.40
N CYS A 26 -26.76 -7.82 14.13
CA CYS A 26 -26.26 -7.07 12.96
C CYS A 26 -25.27 -6.02 13.47
N ARG A 27 -24.02 -6.43 13.70
CA ARG A 27 -22.95 -5.45 13.92
C ARG A 27 -22.91 -4.63 12.64
N LYS A 28 -23.13 -3.31 12.75
CA LYS A 28 -23.02 -2.43 11.60
C LYS A 28 -21.53 -2.40 11.24
N VAL A 29 -21.15 -3.26 10.31
CA VAL A 29 -19.79 -3.31 9.76
C VAL A 29 -19.53 -1.94 9.14
N SER A 30 -18.51 -1.26 9.63
CA SER A 30 -18.23 0.11 9.21
C SER A 30 -16.78 0.48 9.43
N PHE A 31 -16.28 1.39 8.59
CA PHE A 31 -14.99 2.01 8.82
C PHE A 31 -14.95 2.76 10.15
N THR A 32 -13.83 2.62 10.86
CA THR A 32 -13.44 3.50 11.96
C THR A 32 -12.15 4.23 11.58
N LEU A 33 -11.99 5.44 12.09
CA LEU A 33 -10.77 6.22 11.97
C LEU A 33 -10.24 6.46 13.37
N GLU A 34 -9.00 6.07 13.63
CA GLU A 34 -8.39 6.18 14.97
C GLU A 34 -7.11 7.00 14.89
N ALA A 35 -6.89 7.87 15.86
CA ALA A 35 -5.63 8.58 16.04
C ALA A 35 -4.58 7.62 16.61
N VAL A 36 -3.38 7.66 16.03
CA VAL A 36 -2.28 6.77 16.43
C VAL A 36 -1.02 7.58 16.65
N ARG A 37 -0.27 7.28 17.71
CA ARG A 37 1.08 7.81 17.89
C ARG A 37 2.03 7.05 16.99
N THR A 38 2.65 7.74 16.04
CA THR A 38 3.47 7.12 14.99
C THR A 38 4.65 6.30 15.52
N MET A 39 5.27 6.74 16.62
CA MET A 39 6.55 6.22 17.09
C MET A 39 6.46 4.80 17.66
N ASP A 40 5.36 4.49 18.35
CA ASP A 40 5.13 3.20 19.01
C ASP A 40 3.78 2.57 18.66
N GLY A 41 2.99 3.22 17.82
CA GLY A 41 1.71 2.69 17.37
C GLY A 41 0.58 2.82 18.39
N LEU A 42 0.78 3.57 19.48
CA LEU A 42 -0.23 3.68 20.54
C LEU A 42 -1.52 4.30 19.99
N ARG A 43 -2.65 3.62 20.23
CA ARG A 43 -4.00 4.12 19.96
C ARG A 43 -4.30 5.28 20.90
N LEU A 44 -4.51 6.47 20.33
CA LEU A 44 -4.80 7.70 21.09
C LEU A 44 -6.31 7.94 21.25
N GLY A 45 -7.14 7.22 20.50
CA GLY A 45 -8.60 7.31 20.51
C GLY A 45 -9.20 7.51 19.13
N ASP A 46 -10.52 7.58 19.07
CA ASP A 46 -11.25 7.72 17.82
C ASP A 46 -11.11 9.13 17.23
N LEU A 47 -11.10 9.19 15.91
CA LEU A 47 -11.27 10.40 15.12
C LEU A 47 -12.67 10.40 14.49
N PRO A 48 -13.25 11.58 14.20
CA PRO A 48 -14.53 11.63 13.52
C PRO A 48 -14.42 10.98 12.15
N VAL A 49 -15.29 10.00 11.87
CA VAL A 49 -15.42 9.41 10.54
C VAL A 49 -16.01 10.47 9.62
N VAL A 50 -15.27 10.76 8.56
CA VAL A 50 -15.64 11.75 7.54
C VAL A 50 -15.56 11.10 6.16
N PRO A 51 -16.23 11.67 5.14
CA PRO A 51 -16.01 11.23 3.77
C PRO A 51 -14.52 11.27 3.43
N LEU A 52 -13.99 10.16 2.94
CA LEU A 52 -12.57 10.01 2.66
C LEU A 52 -12.38 9.06 1.48
N THR A 53 -11.23 9.20 0.82
CA THR A 53 -10.76 8.20 -0.14
C THR A 53 -9.41 7.70 0.29
N TRP A 54 -9.21 6.39 0.20
CA TRP A 54 -7.97 5.73 0.57
C TRP A 54 -7.47 4.88 -0.60
N SER A 55 -6.16 4.70 -0.66
CA SER A 55 -5.53 3.81 -1.61
C SER A 55 -4.32 3.11 -1.01
N ARG A 56 -4.07 1.90 -1.49
CA ARG A 56 -2.82 1.16 -1.31
C ARG A 56 -2.38 0.57 -2.64
N SER A 57 -1.08 0.53 -2.85
CA SER A 57 -0.45 -0.21 -3.91
C SER A 57 0.83 -0.83 -3.40
N VAL A 58 1.25 -1.93 -4.02
CA VAL A 58 2.63 -2.47 -3.91
C VAL A 58 3.52 -1.85 -5.02
N ARG A 59 2.97 -0.89 -5.78
CA ARG A 59 3.62 -0.06 -6.79
C ARG A 59 3.37 1.43 -6.51
N ASP A 60 4.38 2.19 -6.09
CA ASP A 60 4.34 3.66 -6.08
C ASP A 60 4.49 4.19 -7.52
N GLY A 61 3.45 4.00 -8.34
CA GLY A 61 3.48 4.35 -9.76
C GLY A 61 2.15 4.08 -10.45
N LYS A 62 1.58 5.11 -11.06
CA LYS A 62 0.36 5.06 -11.88
C LYS A 62 0.62 4.26 -13.16
N MET A 63 0.28 2.97 -13.22
CA MET A 63 0.62 2.14 -14.40
C MET A 63 2.13 2.31 -14.78
N ASP A 64 2.62 1.84 -15.93
CA ASP A 64 4.05 1.79 -16.37
C ASP A 64 4.81 0.46 -16.07
N ALA A 65 5.46 -0.05 -17.12
CA ALA A 65 6.58 -1.02 -17.11
C ALA A 65 7.84 -0.40 -16.47
N PRO A 66 8.98 -1.10 -16.24
CA PRO A 66 9.26 -2.47 -15.76
C PRO A 66 9.08 -2.57 -14.22
N HIS A 67 9.55 -3.65 -13.58
CA HIS A 67 9.38 -3.93 -12.15
C HIS A 67 9.87 -2.76 -11.28
N GLU A 68 8.92 -2.00 -10.72
CA GLU A 68 9.18 -0.97 -9.71
C GLU A 68 8.33 -1.21 -8.45
N GLY A 69 8.95 -1.60 -7.32
CA GLY A 69 8.26 -2.28 -6.21
C GLY A 69 8.48 -1.66 -4.81
N ASP A 70 7.99 -0.44 -4.59
CA ASP A 70 7.72 0.03 -3.22
C ASP A 70 6.24 0.40 -3.07
N SER A 71 5.71 0.18 -1.87
CA SER A 71 4.30 0.35 -1.54
C SER A 71 3.95 1.83 -1.29
N ALA A 72 2.92 2.32 -2.00
CA ALA A 72 2.34 3.64 -1.73
C ALA A 72 1.04 3.46 -0.95
N GLN A 73 0.90 4.21 0.15
CA GLN A 73 -0.34 4.30 0.90
C GLN A 73 -0.69 5.76 1.08
N ALA A 74 -1.93 6.12 0.74
CA ALA A 74 -2.42 7.47 0.91
C ALA A 74 -3.89 7.45 1.33
N VAL A 75 -4.22 8.35 2.25
CA VAL A 75 -5.59 8.86 2.39
C VAL A 75 -5.55 10.31 1.93
N SER A 76 -6.30 10.62 0.87
CA SER A 76 -6.27 11.97 0.30
C SER A 76 -7.11 12.92 1.17
N SER A 77 -6.48 14.06 1.54
CA SER A 77 -6.98 15.18 2.35
C SER A 77 -8.27 14.91 3.17
N ILE A 78 -8.10 14.49 4.41
CA ILE A 78 -9.17 14.35 5.39
C ILE A 78 -9.42 15.71 6.03
N THR A 79 -10.68 16.18 6.05
CA THR A 79 -11.05 17.35 6.86
C THR A 79 -11.73 16.88 8.14
N LEU A 80 -11.04 16.99 9.28
CA LEU A 80 -11.55 16.61 10.58
C LEU A 80 -12.40 17.76 11.16
N PRO A 81 -13.73 17.60 11.32
CA PRO A 81 -14.60 18.66 11.82
C PRO A 81 -14.28 18.98 13.28
N TYR A 82 -14.23 20.27 13.63
CA TYR A 82 -13.88 20.70 14.98
C TYR A 82 -14.89 20.19 16.02
N ASP A 83 -16.18 20.23 15.73
CA ASP A 83 -17.23 19.74 16.63
C ASP A 83 -17.09 18.23 16.91
N GLY A 84 -16.67 17.47 15.90
CA GLY A 84 -16.39 16.04 16.05
C GLY A 84 -15.17 15.79 16.93
N LEU A 85 -14.07 16.50 16.68
CA LEU A 85 -12.87 16.45 17.51
C LEU A 85 -13.14 16.87 18.96
N HIS A 86 -14.02 17.85 19.17
CA HIS A 86 -14.43 18.28 20.50
C HIS A 86 -15.26 17.24 21.23
N SER A 87 -16.26 16.68 20.54
CA SER A 87 -17.16 15.67 21.10
C SER A 87 -16.42 14.39 21.49
N LEU A 88 -15.35 14.05 20.76
CA LEU A 88 -14.47 12.91 21.03
C LEU A 88 -13.38 13.23 22.06
N GLY A 89 -13.31 14.47 22.57
CA GLY A 89 -12.33 14.87 23.58
C GLY A 89 -10.90 15.04 23.06
N VAL A 90 -10.69 15.07 21.74
CA VAL A 90 -9.37 15.32 21.12
C VAL A 90 -8.91 16.75 21.38
N VAL A 91 -9.86 17.69 21.49
CA VAL A 91 -9.62 19.09 21.84
C VAL A 91 -10.77 19.68 22.66
N ASP A 92 -10.48 20.57 23.60
CA ASP A 92 -11.50 21.34 24.30
C ASP A 92 -11.66 22.74 23.68
N MET A 93 -12.68 22.90 22.83
CA MET A 93 -12.96 24.17 22.14
C MET A 93 -13.42 25.30 23.07
N THR A 94 -13.76 24.99 24.33
CA THR A 94 -14.15 26.00 25.32
C THR A 94 -12.94 26.75 25.89
N LYS A 95 -11.72 26.21 25.70
CA LYS A 95 -10.48 26.82 26.19
C LYS A 95 -9.93 27.87 25.22
N ALA A 96 -9.41 28.96 25.79
CA ALA A 96 -8.65 29.94 25.03
C ALA A 96 -7.39 29.28 24.43
N GLY A 97 -7.19 29.43 23.13
CA GLY A 97 -6.02 28.89 22.43
C GLY A 97 -6.14 27.41 22.01
N TRP A 98 -7.34 26.82 22.05
CA TRP A 98 -7.59 25.43 21.68
C TRP A 98 -6.99 25.00 20.32
N ARG A 99 -6.90 25.90 19.34
CA ARG A 99 -6.27 25.59 18.04
C ARG A 99 -4.78 25.25 18.16
N ARG A 100 -4.07 25.89 19.10
CA ARG A 100 -2.66 25.59 19.38
C ARG A 100 -2.55 24.22 20.07
N GLU A 101 -3.44 23.94 21.01
CA GLU A 101 -3.53 22.61 21.66
C GLU A 101 -3.79 21.51 20.62
N LEU A 102 -4.75 21.72 19.72
CA LEU A 102 -5.03 20.79 18.63
C LEU A 102 -3.81 20.55 17.73
N ALA A 103 -3.07 21.62 17.38
CA ALA A 103 -1.84 21.49 16.59
C ALA A 103 -0.76 20.66 17.30
N HIS A 104 -0.70 20.71 18.63
CA HIS A 104 0.21 19.87 19.42
C HIS A 104 -0.29 18.43 19.53
N ASN A 105 -1.59 18.21 19.75
CA ASN A 105 -2.19 16.88 19.90
C ASN A 105 -2.12 16.07 18.59
N LEU A 106 -2.37 16.72 17.45
CA LEU A 106 -2.34 16.11 16.12
C LEU A 106 -1.11 16.53 15.32
N MET A 107 0.02 16.76 16.01
CA MET A 107 1.23 17.23 15.35
C MET A 107 1.69 16.23 14.27
N PRO A 108 1.90 16.67 13.01
CA PRO A 108 2.38 15.81 11.94
C PRO A 108 3.63 15.03 12.31
N LEU A 109 3.77 13.82 11.76
CA LEU A 109 4.80 12.83 12.05
C LEU A 109 4.79 12.26 13.49
N MET A 110 4.36 13.01 14.51
CA MET A 110 4.16 12.47 15.85
C MET A 110 2.84 11.69 15.97
N THR A 111 1.79 12.24 15.36
CA THR A 111 0.47 11.64 15.31
C THR A 111 0.13 11.29 13.87
N GLY A 112 -0.66 10.24 13.70
CA GLY A 112 -1.19 9.76 12.45
C GLY A 112 -2.60 9.22 12.63
N ALA A 113 -3.04 8.45 11.64
CA ALA A 113 -4.32 7.78 11.70
C ALA A 113 -4.23 6.34 11.18
N ALA A 114 -5.09 5.49 11.72
CA ALA A 114 -5.41 4.17 11.19
C ALA A 114 -6.87 4.17 10.73
N LEU A 115 -7.08 3.88 9.44
CA LEU A 115 -8.39 3.56 8.89
C LEU A 115 -8.60 2.05 9.03
N CYS A 116 -9.59 1.66 9.81
CA CYS A 116 -9.85 0.25 10.10
C CYS A 116 -11.19 -0.19 9.52
N TRP A 117 -11.23 -1.42 9.00
CA TRP A 117 -12.46 -2.13 8.65
C TRP A 117 -12.68 -3.24 9.67
N ASP A 118 -13.75 -3.16 10.45
CA ASP A 118 -14.03 -4.11 11.54
C ASP A 118 -12.86 -4.33 12.52
N GLY A 119 -12.09 -3.27 12.78
CA GLY A 119 -10.92 -3.30 13.66
C GLY A 119 -9.64 -3.83 13.01
N VAL A 120 -9.68 -4.23 11.74
CA VAL A 120 -8.48 -4.56 10.95
C VAL A 120 -7.97 -3.27 10.28
N PRO A 121 -6.74 -2.82 10.57
CA PRO A 121 -6.20 -1.62 9.95
C PRO A 121 -5.92 -1.85 8.46
N VAL A 122 -6.54 -1.07 7.59
CA VAL A 122 -6.37 -1.14 6.13
C VAL A 122 -5.30 -0.16 5.69
N VAL A 123 -5.38 1.08 6.15
CA VAL A 123 -4.37 2.12 5.91
C VAL A 123 -3.93 2.69 7.25
N MET A 124 -2.63 2.79 7.46
CA MET A 124 -2.07 3.41 8.65
C MET A 124 -0.82 4.20 8.33
N GLY A 125 -0.72 5.38 8.93
CA GLY A 125 0.36 6.29 8.59
C GLY A 125 0.42 7.55 9.44
N PRO A 126 1.57 8.24 9.50
CA PRO A 126 1.64 9.57 10.09
C PRO A 126 0.75 10.57 9.33
N PHE A 127 0.34 11.62 10.03
CA PHE A 127 -0.08 12.83 9.34
C PHE A 127 1.12 13.46 8.64
N THR A 128 0.95 13.79 7.37
CA THR A 128 1.95 14.37 6.49
C THR A 128 1.49 15.71 5.92
N GLY A 129 2.44 16.43 5.30
CA GLY A 129 2.18 17.77 4.77
C GLY A 129 1.99 18.82 5.88
N THR A 130 1.42 19.96 5.49
CA THR A 130 1.11 21.06 6.40
C THR A 130 -0.37 21.02 6.75
N PRO A 131 -0.75 20.79 8.02
CA PRO A 131 -2.14 20.86 8.43
C PRO A 131 -2.73 22.24 8.14
N THR A 132 -3.96 22.27 7.63
CA THR A 132 -4.67 23.50 7.27
C THR A 132 -5.83 23.73 8.22
N PHE A 133 -5.78 24.82 8.98
CA PHE A 133 -6.91 25.25 9.80
C PHE A 133 -7.93 25.95 8.91
N GLY A 134 -9.02 25.25 8.60
CA GLY A 134 -10.19 25.83 7.95
C GLY A 134 -11.15 26.48 8.95
N ASP A 135 -12.26 26.96 8.42
CA ASP A 135 -13.34 27.57 9.21
C ASP A 135 -14.04 26.51 10.10
N ASP A 136 -14.32 25.33 9.53
CA ASP A 136 -15.11 24.28 10.20
C ASP A 136 -14.32 23.00 10.54
N GLY A 137 -13.04 22.92 10.17
CA GLY A 137 -12.23 21.73 10.46
C GLY A 137 -10.75 21.88 10.17
N LEU A 138 -10.02 20.82 10.55
CA LEU A 138 -8.58 20.67 10.31
C LEU A 138 -8.34 19.76 9.11
N GLY A 139 -7.74 20.29 8.05
CA GLY A 139 -7.28 19.50 6.91
C GLY A 139 -5.96 18.79 7.22
N VAL A 140 -5.91 17.47 7.06
CA VAL A 140 -4.73 16.63 7.23
C VAL A 140 -4.60 15.62 6.09
N THR A 141 -3.39 15.15 5.83
CA THR A 141 -3.14 14.04 4.90
C THR A 141 -2.50 12.90 5.66
N VAL A 142 -2.86 11.65 5.36
CA VAL A 142 -2.23 10.47 5.94
C VAL A 142 -1.40 9.81 4.85
N GLY A 143 -0.09 9.69 5.08
CA GLY A 143 0.81 8.95 4.18
C GLY A 143 1.30 7.67 4.85
N GLY A 144 1.66 6.64 4.09
CA GLY A 144 2.20 5.40 4.64
C GLY A 144 3.51 5.56 5.43
N VAL A 145 3.98 4.46 6.03
CA VAL A 145 5.25 4.44 6.78
C VAL A 145 6.46 4.87 5.93
N THR A 146 6.39 4.63 4.62
CA THR A 146 7.39 5.06 3.63
C THR A 146 7.61 6.58 3.65
N ALA A 147 6.61 7.39 4.02
CA ALA A 147 6.77 8.84 4.18
C ALA A 147 7.80 9.23 5.26
N ILE A 148 7.97 8.39 6.29
CA ILE A 148 9.01 8.56 7.32
C ILE A 148 10.34 7.99 6.83
N LEU A 149 10.31 6.81 6.19
CA LEU A 149 11.50 6.15 5.66
C LEU A 149 12.20 6.99 4.58
N ALA A 150 11.44 7.72 3.77
CA ALA A 150 11.95 8.69 2.79
C ALA A 150 12.76 9.84 3.42
N ARG A 151 12.64 10.03 4.74
CA ARG A 151 13.38 11.04 5.52
C ARG A 151 14.45 10.43 6.42
N ARG A 152 14.79 9.16 6.24
CA ARG A 152 15.77 8.44 7.06
C ARG A 152 16.90 7.88 6.20
N ALA A 153 18.09 8.44 6.37
CA ALA A 153 19.27 7.95 5.65
C ALA A 153 19.76 6.60 6.19
N VAL A 154 20.14 5.70 5.28
CA VAL A 154 20.71 4.38 5.54
C VAL A 154 22.22 4.51 5.71
N VAL A 155 22.63 5.03 6.87
CA VAL A 155 24.03 5.22 7.26
C VAL A 155 24.21 4.88 8.75
N PRO A 156 25.44 4.54 9.19
CA PRO A 156 25.74 4.37 10.61
C PRO A 156 25.53 5.66 11.38
N GLU A 157 25.16 5.56 12.66
CA GLU A 157 24.98 6.73 13.55
C GLU A 157 26.31 7.47 13.78
N ALA A 158 27.41 6.74 13.95
CA ALA A 158 28.76 7.29 13.92
C ALA A 158 29.16 7.64 12.48
N PHE A 159 28.50 8.64 11.91
CA PHE A 159 28.60 8.98 10.49
C PHE A 159 29.98 9.56 10.13
N SER A 160 30.51 9.11 8.99
CA SER A 160 31.60 9.78 8.28
C SER A 160 31.49 9.51 6.78
N ALA A 161 32.12 10.33 5.95
CA ALA A 161 32.16 10.09 4.50
C ALA A 161 32.84 8.76 4.11
N ARG A 162 33.65 8.18 5.01
CA ARG A 162 34.31 6.87 4.82
C ARG A 162 33.50 5.71 5.40
N ALA A 163 32.42 5.99 6.12
CA ALA A 163 31.57 4.96 6.68
C ALA A 163 31.00 4.10 5.55
N THR A 164 30.97 2.79 5.74
CA THR A 164 30.48 1.83 4.74
C THR A 164 29.57 0.84 5.43
N LEU A 165 28.39 0.62 4.85
CA LEU A 165 27.50 -0.48 5.20
C LEU A 165 27.58 -1.52 4.09
N SER A 166 27.87 -2.78 4.42
CA SER A 166 27.99 -3.85 3.44
C SER A 166 27.18 -5.06 3.88
N TYR A 167 26.31 -5.52 3.00
CA TYR A 167 25.51 -6.72 3.15
C TYR A 167 25.94 -7.71 2.07
N ARG A 168 26.21 -8.97 2.45
CA ARG A 168 26.78 -10.00 1.57
C ARG A 168 26.15 -11.35 1.87
N GLY A 169 25.92 -12.15 0.83
CA GLY A 169 25.38 -13.52 0.98
C GLY A 169 23.97 -13.53 1.57
N LEU A 170 23.17 -12.53 1.20
CA LEU A 170 21.78 -12.36 1.61
C LEU A 170 20.92 -12.21 0.36
N SER A 171 19.63 -12.52 0.43
CA SER A 171 18.70 -12.18 -0.65
C SER A 171 18.40 -10.69 -0.68
N LEU A 172 17.90 -10.19 -1.80
CA LEU A 172 17.48 -8.79 -1.93
C LEU A 172 16.38 -8.43 -0.91
N GLY A 173 15.42 -9.33 -0.65
CA GLY A 173 14.39 -9.13 0.39
C GLY A 173 15.01 -9.04 1.79
N THR A 174 15.99 -9.88 2.09
CA THR A 174 16.72 -9.81 3.36
C THR A 174 17.54 -8.52 3.48
N ILE A 175 18.19 -8.07 2.40
CA ILE A 175 18.89 -6.78 2.38
C ILE A 175 17.92 -5.62 2.63
N ALA A 176 16.72 -5.64 2.02
CA ALA A 176 15.69 -4.62 2.25
C ALA A 176 15.31 -4.53 3.74
N LYS A 177 15.11 -5.66 4.41
CA LYS A 177 14.86 -5.70 5.86
C LYS A 177 16.02 -5.09 6.66
N ARG A 178 17.28 -5.40 6.31
CA ARG A 178 18.46 -4.81 6.98
C ARG A 178 18.57 -3.30 6.76
N VAL A 179 18.19 -2.81 5.58
CA VAL A 179 18.11 -1.39 5.25
C VAL A 179 17.12 -0.67 6.17
N VAL A 180 15.91 -1.21 6.33
CA VAL A 180 14.90 -0.65 7.25
C VAL A 180 15.42 -0.68 8.68
N GLN A 181 15.92 -1.82 9.16
CA GLN A 181 16.46 -1.95 10.52
C GLN A 181 17.58 -0.93 10.80
N GLN A 182 18.46 -0.67 9.83
CA GLN A 182 19.49 0.36 9.95
C GLN A 182 18.90 1.77 10.04
N ALA A 183 17.83 2.06 9.30
CA ALA A 183 17.10 3.32 9.39
C ALA A 183 16.37 3.49 10.74
N LEU A 184 15.96 2.38 11.39
CA LEU A 184 15.31 2.38 12.70
C LEU A 184 16.30 2.47 13.88
N ALA A 185 17.54 2.00 13.72
CA ALA A 185 18.52 1.86 14.79
C ALA A 185 19.07 3.20 15.35
N LYS A 186 18.59 4.34 14.85
CA LYS A 186 19.05 5.69 15.25
C LYS A 186 18.32 6.18 16.50
N PRO A 187 18.85 7.19 17.22
CA PRO A 187 18.14 7.82 18.35
C PRO A 187 16.75 8.29 17.93
N ASN A 188 15.72 7.86 18.68
CA ASN A 188 14.29 8.09 18.34
C ASN A 188 13.90 7.61 16.92
N GLY A 189 14.63 6.63 16.39
CA GLY A 189 14.38 6.00 15.10
C GLY A 189 13.41 4.81 15.18
N GLY A 190 13.02 4.37 16.37
CA GLY A 190 12.04 3.29 16.52
C GLY A 190 10.74 3.58 15.76
N LEU A 191 10.21 2.54 15.11
CA LEU A 191 8.85 2.44 14.58
C LEU A 191 8.37 1.01 14.86
N PRO A 192 7.06 0.77 15.09
CA PRO A 192 6.49 -0.56 15.30
C PRO A 192 6.45 -1.34 13.98
N ILE A 193 7.62 -1.68 13.42
CA ILE A 193 7.77 -2.47 12.21
C ILE A 193 8.27 -3.87 12.58
N SER A 194 7.47 -4.88 12.31
CA SER A 194 7.84 -6.29 12.37
C SER A 194 8.32 -6.77 10.99
N PHE A 195 9.05 -7.89 10.96
CA PHE A 195 9.71 -8.38 9.76
C PHE A 195 9.53 -9.89 9.62
N ASP A 196 9.36 -10.36 8.38
CA ASP A 196 9.47 -11.78 8.06
C ASP A 196 10.86 -12.34 8.43
N PRO A 197 10.99 -13.66 8.70
CA PRO A 197 12.27 -14.32 8.90
C PRO A 197 13.25 -14.10 7.74
N ASP A 198 14.56 -14.11 8.02
CA ASP A 198 15.58 -14.00 6.97
C ASP A 198 15.53 -15.20 6.03
N GLU A 199 15.63 -14.90 4.74
CA GLU A 199 15.83 -15.93 3.73
C GLU A 199 17.25 -16.46 3.85
N THR A 200 17.39 -17.79 3.82
CA THR A 200 18.67 -18.45 4.05
C THR A 200 19.30 -18.91 2.74
N ALA A 201 20.61 -19.22 2.76
CA ALA A 201 21.41 -19.60 1.59
C ALA A 201 20.95 -20.85 0.82
N ALA A 202 19.85 -21.50 1.21
CA ALA A 202 19.24 -22.59 0.46
C ALA A 202 18.63 -22.14 -0.89
N ASP A 203 18.40 -20.84 -1.05
CA ASP A 203 17.65 -20.25 -2.18
C ASP A 203 18.51 -19.43 -3.16
N ASN A 204 19.83 -19.68 -3.23
CA ASN A 204 20.77 -18.92 -4.09
C ASN A 204 20.96 -17.44 -3.69
N ALA A 205 20.67 -17.11 -2.43
CA ALA A 205 20.88 -15.80 -1.81
C ALA A 205 22.36 -15.38 -1.74
N ASP A 206 22.95 -14.93 -2.86
CA ASP A 206 24.35 -14.51 -2.97
C ASP A 206 24.54 -13.01 -3.26
N HIS A 207 23.48 -12.22 -3.07
CA HIS A 207 23.53 -10.80 -3.36
C HIS A 207 24.47 -10.04 -2.42
N GLN A 208 25.04 -8.98 -2.99
CA GLN A 208 25.80 -8.00 -2.27
C GLN A 208 25.28 -6.58 -2.56
N ARG A 209 25.17 -5.78 -1.51
CA ARG A 209 24.97 -4.34 -1.59
C ARG A 209 25.94 -3.63 -0.65
N THR A 210 26.49 -2.52 -1.12
CA THR A 210 27.40 -1.68 -0.34
C THR A 210 26.92 -0.24 -0.45
N TYR A 211 26.71 0.41 0.70
CA TYR A 211 26.27 1.79 0.80
C TYR A 211 27.37 2.61 1.46
N ASN A 212 27.86 3.62 0.73
CA ASN A 212 28.98 4.44 1.16
C ASN A 212 28.50 5.78 1.72
N GLY A 213 29.09 6.22 2.84
CA GLY A 213 28.72 7.45 3.53
C GLY A 213 28.93 8.72 2.71
N TYR A 214 29.89 8.74 1.78
CA TYR A 214 30.06 9.85 0.84
C TYR A 214 28.88 10.03 -0.12
N ASN A 215 28.04 8.99 -0.28
CA ASN A 215 26.86 9.00 -1.15
C ASN A 215 25.55 9.19 -0.37
N VAL A 216 25.58 9.70 0.87
CA VAL A 216 24.42 9.81 1.78
C VAL A 216 23.20 10.51 1.16
N ALA A 217 23.41 11.44 0.23
CA ALA A 217 22.33 12.12 -0.49
C ALA A 217 21.42 11.16 -1.28
N ASN A 218 21.93 9.98 -1.69
CA ASN A 218 21.23 8.97 -2.46
C ASN A 218 20.83 7.73 -1.63
N LEU A 219 20.93 7.84 -0.30
CA LEU A 219 20.73 6.75 0.65
C LEU A 219 19.53 6.98 1.59
N MET A 220 18.49 7.71 1.17
CA MET A 220 17.24 7.70 1.94
C MET A 220 16.60 6.31 1.86
N CYS A 221 16.01 5.84 2.96
CA CYS A 221 15.57 4.45 3.09
C CYS A 221 14.55 4.09 2.00
N ALA A 222 13.53 4.91 1.77
CA ALA A 222 12.57 4.68 0.68
C ALA A 222 13.25 4.56 -0.69
N ASP A 223 14.15 5.49 -1.04
CA ASP A 223 14.90 5.43 -2.30
C ASP A 223 15.74 4.15 -2.43
N VAL A 224 16.33 3.69 -1.31
CA VAL A 224 17.11 2.45 -1.30
C VAL A 224 16.21 1.22 -1.45
N LEU A 225 15.03 1.19 -0.82
CA LEU A 225 14.06 0.12 -0.97
C LEU A 225 13.53 0.06 -2.41
N SER A 226 13.16 1.20 -2.97
CA SER A 226 12.79 1.32 -4.39
C SER A 226 13.91 0.80 -5.30
N LYS A 227 15.18 1.17 -5.07
CA LYS A 227 16.30 0.62 -5.87
C LYS A 227 16.50 -0.89 -5.70
N ILE A 228 16.18 -1.47 -4.54
CA ILE A 228 16.28 -2.92 -4.31
C ILE A 228 15.16 -3.63 -5.06
N ALA A 229 13.93 -3.12 -4.98
CA ALA A 229 12.82 -3.66 -5.72
C ALA A 229 13.04 -3.50 -7.22
N ASN A 230 13.57 -2.37 -7.69
CA ASN A 230 13.69 -2.10 -9.13
C ASN A 230 14.91 -2.76 -9.79
N VAL A 231 15.50 -3.80 -9.19
CA VAL A 231 16.62 -4.54 -9.81
C VAL A 231 16.08 -5.30 -11.03
N GLY A 232 16.54 -4.93 -12.23
CA GLY A 232 16.15 -5.56 -13.48
C GLY A 232 16.92 -6.85 -13.76
N GLY A 233 16.20 -7.94 -13.97
CA GLY A 233 16.77 -9.22 -14.42
C GLY A 233 16.95 -9.30 -15.94
N ASP A 234 18.06 -9.85 -16.39
CA ASP A 234 18.15 -10.40 -17.75
C ASP A 234 17.18 -11.59 -17.83
N SER A 235 16.30 -11.56 -18.83
CA SER A 235 15.46 -12.68 -19.30
C SER A 235 16.19 -14.03 -19.48
N VAL A 236 17.53 -14.03 -19.40
CA VAL A 236 18.40 -15.21 -19.56
C VAL A 236 19.06 -15.64 -18.24
N ALA A 237 19.03 -14.83 -17.16
CA ALA A 237 19.67 -15.13 -15.87
C ALA A 237 18.81 -14.92 -14.59
N GLY A 238 17.59 -14.40 -14.70
CA GLY A 238 16.50 -14.73 -13.75
C GLY A 238 16.45 -14.04 -12.39
N THR A 239 17.16 -12.94 -12.15
CA THR A 239 17.10 -12.23 -10.85
C THR A 239 16.31 -10.92 -10.96
N TYR A 240 15.09 -10.91 -10.42
CA TYR A 240 14.28 -9.70 -10.26
C TYR A 240 14.39 -9.21 -8.82
N GLY A 241 14.21 -7.90 -8.59
CA GLY A 241 14.03 -7.40 -7.23
C GLY A 241 12.74 -7.96 -6.60
N PRO A 242 12.64 -7.96 -5.26
CA PRO A 242 11.45 -8.44 -4.57
C PRO A 242 10.37 -7.36 -4.52
N ASP A 243 9.10 -7.76 -4.55
CA ASP A 243 7.99 -6.93 -4.08
C ASP A 243 8.20 -6.62 -2.58
N ILE A 244 7.95 -5.38 -2.17
CA ILE A 244 8.06 -4.92 -0.78
C ILE A 244 6.74 -4.22 -0.38
N ASP A 245 6.14 -4.64 0.74
CA ASP A 245 4.95 -3.98 1.29
C ASP A 245 5.06 -3.80 2.81
N PHE A 246 4.44 -2.75 3.32
CA PHE A 246 4.25 -2.51 4.75
C PHE A 246 2.77 -2.64 5.09
N ARG A 247 2.33 -3.83 5.48
CA ARG A 247 0.93 -4.10 5.82
C ARG A 247 0.64 -3.66 7.26
N PRO A 248 -0.35 -2.78 7.52
CA PRO A 248 -0.74 -2.45 8.88
C PRO A 248 -1.22 -3.70 9.62
N GLU A 249 -0.89 -3.80 10.90
CA GLU A 249 -1.30 -4.91 11.75
C GLU A 249 -1.74 -4.44 13.13
N VAL A 250 -2.58 -5.23 13.78
CA VAL A 250 -2.87 -5.07 15.21
C VAL A 250 -1.77 -5.78 15.98
N VAL A 251 -0.93 -5.02 16.68
CA VAL A 251 0.19 -5.58 17.47
C VAL A 251 -0.33 -6.12 18.79
N ASP A 252 -1.19 -5.34 19.45
CA ASP A 252 -1.89 -5.74 20.66
C ASP A 252 -3.19 -4.91 20.84
N SER A 253 -3.84 -5.05 21.99
CA SER A 253 -5.11 -4.35 22.29
C SER A 253 -5.03 -2.81 22.22
N GLN A 254 -3.85 -2.22 22.32
CA GLN A 254 -3.59 -0.78 22.41
C GLN A 254 -2.61 -0.27 21.34
N HIS A 255 -1.96 -1.14 20.57
CA HIS A 255 -0.98 -0.75 19.58
C HIS A 255 -1.28 -1.32 18.20
N TYR A 256 -1.11 -0.46 17.19
CA TYR A 256 -0.99 -0.87 15.80
C TYR A 256 0.49 -0.87 15.37
N GLY A 257 0.79 -1.60 14.30
CA GLY A 257 2.12 -1.68 13.73
C GLY A 257 2.09 -1.86 12.22
N TRP A 258 3.25 -2.05 11.63
CA TRP A 258 3.39 -2.51 10.26
C TRP A 258 4.17 -3.82 10.25
N HIS A 259 3.75 -4.75 9.42
CA HIS A 259 4.55 -5.89 9.02
C HIS A 259 5.19 -5.60 7.67
N MET A 260 6.53 -5.66 7.61
CA MET A 260 7.25 -5.58 6.35
C MET A 260 7.28 -6.96 5.69
N HIS A 261 6.55 -7.09 4.59
CA HIS A 261 6.59 -8.27 3.73
C HIS A 261 7.55 -8.05 2.57
N THR A 262 8.26 -9.11 2.19
CA THR A 262 9.14 -9.10 1.02
C THR A 262 8.96 -10.39 0.22
N GLY A 263 9.01 -10.28 -1.11
CA GLY A 263 9.27 -11.44 -1.95
C GLY A 263 10.61 -12.11 -1.63
N THR A 264 10.78 -13.31 -2.18
CA THR A 264 11.98 -14.16 -2.04
C THR A 264 12.86 -14.07 -3.28
N ASP A 265 14.07 -14.62 -3.22
CA ASP A 265 14.96 -14.70 -4.39
C ASP A 265 14.39 -15.64 -5.47
N ARG A 266 13.74 -16.72 -5.04
CA ARG A 266 13.10 -17.71 -5.92
C ARG A 266 11.78 -17.21 -6.51
N ASP A 267 10.99 -16.54 -5.69
CA ASP A 267 9.71 -15.94 -6.07
C ASP A 267 9.73 -14.47 -5.64
N PRO A 268 9.99 -13.55 -6.58
CA PRO A 268 10.03 -12.11 -6.32
C PRO A 268 8.73 -11.53 -5.78
N TYR A 269 7.61 -12.24 -5.92
CA TYR A 269 6.33 -11.78 -5.42
C TYR A 269 6.20 -12.06 -3.92
N ILE A 270 5.43 -11.22 -3.21
CA ILE A 270 5.11 -11.48 -1.81
C ILE A 270 4.33 -12.79 -1.73
N GLY A 271 4.88 -13.76 -0.98
CA GLY A 271 4.28 -15.08 -0.84
C GLY A 271 2.88 -15.01 -0.24
N GLN A 272 1.97 -15.82 -0.77
CA GLN A 272 0.59 -15.91 -0.33
C GLN A 272 0.22 -17.34 0.05
N SER A 273 -0.74 -17.47 0.96
CA SER A 273 -1.31 -18.77 1.36
C SER A 273 -2.70 -19.04 0.77
N VAL A 274 -3.33 -18.02 0.21
CA VAL A 274 -4.69 -18.05 -0.35
C VAL A 274 -4.66 -17.33 -1.69
N VAL A 275 -5.38 -17.86 -2.68
CA VAL A 275 -5.68 -17.19 -3.94
C VAL A 275 -7.12 -16.72 -3.86
N HIS A 276 -7.34 -15.42 -3.97
CA HIS A 276 -8.68 -14.82 -3.89
C HIS A 276 -9.46 -15.11 -5.17
N ASP A 277 -10.77 -15.35 -5.08
CA ASP A 277 -11.60 -15.65 -6.26
C ASP A 277 -12.85 -14.76 -6.27
N TRP A 278 -13.04 -14.03 -7.37
CA TRP A 278 -14.21 -13.19 -7.59
C TRP A 278 -14.89 -13.54 -8.91
N GLU A 279 -16.20 -13.73 -8.84
CA GLU A 279 -17.06 -13.93 -10.02
C GLU A 279 -17.81 -12.63 -10.33
N GLU A 280 -17.71 -12.17 -11.58
CA GLU A 280 -18.34 -10.95 -12.05
C GLU A 280 -19.86 -10.98 -11.82
N GLY A 281 -20.40 -9.97 -11.14
CA GLY A 281 -21.84 -9.88 -10.86
C GLY A 281 -22.34 -10.82 -9.75
N SER A 282 -21.44 -11.54 -9.06
CA SER A 282 -21.78 -12.21 -7.80
C SER A 282 -22.18 -11.19 -6.72
N GLU A 283 -22.81 -11.67 -5.64
CA GLU A 283 -23.16 -10.79 -4.51
C GLU A 283 -21.90 -10.07 -3.97
N GLY A 284 -21.98 -8.75 -3.89
CA GLY A 284 -20.86 -7.91 -3.45
C GLY A 284 -19.76 -7.70 -4.49
N THR A 285 -19.92 -8.18 -5.72
CA THR A 285 -18.93 -8.08 -6.80
C THR A 285 -19.52 -7.35 -8.00
N GLY A 286 -18.82 -6.31 -8.47
CA GLY A 286 -19.21 -5.50 -9.61
C GLY A 286 -18.92 -6.16 -10.95
N ARG A 287 -19.06 -5.38 -12.02
CA ARG A 287 -18.62 -5.76 -13.37
C ARG A 287 -17.13 -5.51 -13.54
N VAL A 288 -16.46 -6.38 -14.28
CA VAL A 288 -15.07 -6.18 -14.67
C VAL A 288 -15.00 -5.08 -15.73
N GLN A 289 -14.11 -4.12 -15.52
CA GLN A 289 -13.84 -3.05 -16.48
C GLN A 289 -12.39 -3.15 -16.93
N SER A 290 -12.17 -3.42 -18.20
CA SER A 290 -10.83 -3.43 -18.80
C SER A 290 -10.48 -2.05 -19.34
N LYS A 291 -9.34 -1.52 -18.89
CA LYS A 291 -8.73 -0.32 -19.49
C LYS A 291 -7.51 -0.75 -20.29
N PHE A 292 -7.47 -0.36 -21.56
CA PHE A 292 -6.28 -0.47 -22.39
C PHE A 292 -5.50 0.84 -22.30
N THR A 293 -4.19 0.74 -22.10
CA THR A 293 -3.29 1.89 -22.14
C THR A 293 -2.21 1.70 -23.20
N ALA A 294 -2.01 2.73 -24.00
CA ALA A 294 -0.95 2.80 -25.01
C ALA A 294 0.28 3.58 -24.51
N ASP A 295 0.21 4.16 -23.30
CA ASP A 295 1.21 5.09 -22.77
C ASP A 295 2.62 4.45 -22.67
N TYR A 296 2.68 3.12 -22.57
CA TYR A 296 3.92 2.36 -22.38
C TYR A 296 4.42 1.66 -23.62
N ILE A 297 3.71 1.80 -24.74
CA ILE A 297 4.12 1.11 -25.95
C ILE A 297 5.44 1.70 -26.42
N ALA A 298 6.50 0.90 -26.33
CA ALA A 298 7.84 1.23 -26.76
C ALA A 298 8.37 0.08 -27.59
N HIS A 299 8.55 0.35 -28.89
CA HIS A 299 9.18 -0.57 -29.83
C HIS A 299 10.70 -0.46 -29.78
N ARG A 300 11.21 0.66 -29.26
CA ARG A 300 12.62 0.91 -29.05
C ARG A 300 12.83 1.72 -27.79
N VAL A 301 13.78 1.29 -26.99
CA VAL A 301 14.17 1.92 -25.74
C VAL A 301 15.64 2.30 -25.81
N TYR A 302 15.95 3.54 -25.48
CA TYR A 302 17.32 4.01 -25.27
C TYR A 302 17.59 4.03 -23.76
N GLY A 303 18.50 3.19 -23.28
CA GLY A 303 18.94 3.18 -21.89
C GLY A 303 20.20 4.03 -21.71
N VAL A 304 20.23 4.87 -20.67
CA VAL A 304 21.37 5.73 -20.33
C VAL A 304 21.83 5.44 -18.90
N GLY A 305 23.06 4.95 -18.74
CA GLY A 305 23.67 4.62 -17.46
C GLY A 305 24.61 5.69 -16.93
N ASP A 306 25.59 5.25 -16.13
CA ASP A 306 26.62 6.11 -15.58
C ASP A 306 27.63 6.61 -16.65
N GLY A 307 28.40 7.63 -16.29
CA GLY A 307 29.44 8.21 -17.14
C GLY A 307 29.26 9.71 -17.38
N GLN A 308 30.17 10.28 -18.17
CA GLN A 308 30.18 11.68 -18.53
C GLN A 308 30.47 11.82 -20.01
N ASP A 309 29.78 12.75 -20.68
CA ASP A 309 29.94 13.06 -22.10
C ASP A 309 29.95 11.78 -22.97
N GLU A 310 30.97 11.60 -23.81
CA GLU A 310 31.14 10.43 -24.69
C GLU A 310 31.40 9.12 -23.93
N GLY A 311 31.76 9.21 -22.64
CA GLY A 311 31.91 8.05 -21.75
C GLY A 311 30.61 7.61 -21.08
N THR A 312 29.49 8.28 -21.34
CA THR A 312 28.17 7.89 -20.82
C THR A 312 27.76 6.55 -21.42
N ARG A 313 27.43 5.58 -20.58
CA ARG A 313 26.92 4.29 -21.03
C ARG A 313 25.57 4.49 -21.67
N VAL A 314 25.48 4.09 -22.94
CA VAL A 314 24.22 4.15 -23.68
C VAL A 314 23.98 2.84 -24.39
N THR A 315 22.73 2.38 -24.39
CA THR A 315 22.32 1.20 -25.13
C THR A 315 21.00 1.45 -25.84
N ARG A 316 20.75 0.66 -26.87
CA ARG A 316 19.48 0.68 -27.60
C ARG A 316 18.96 -0.74 -27.72
N VAL A 317 17.77 -0.99 -27.21
CA VAL A 317 17.06 -2.25 -27.38
C VAL A 317 15.81 -1.99 -28.22
N GLY A 318 15.40 -2.95 -29.04
CA GLY A 318 14.20 -2.84 -29.85
C GLY A 318 13.54 -4.18 -30.10
N THR A 319 12.29 -4.13 -30.52
CA THR A 319 11.46 -5.27 -30.88
C THR A 319 10.79 -5.07 -32.24
N SER A 320 10.17 -6.11 -32.79
CA SER A 320 9.38 -5.99 -34.01
C SER A 320 8.18 -5.07 -33.81
N ILE A 321 7.91 -4.22 -34.78
CA ILE A 321 6.73 -3.34 -34.78
C ILE A 321 5.56 -4.14 -35.35
N PRO A 322 4.44 -4.29 -34.61
CA PRO A 322 3.25 -4.96 -35.13
C PRO A 322 2.72 -4.28 -36.40
N GLN A 323 2.03 -5.06 -37.24
CA GLN A 323 1.41 -4.54 -38.46
C GLN A 323 0.45 -3.39 -38.11
N PHE A 324 0.52 -2.30 -38.88
CA PHE A 324 -0.28 -1.08 -38.70
C PHE A 324 0.01 -0.25 -37.44
N MET A 325 1.05 -0.57 -36.66
CA MET A 325 1.52 0.29 -35.56
C MET A 325 2.59 1.28 -36.03
N PRO A 326 2.58 2.54 -35.54
CA PRO A 326 3.72 3.43 -35.73
C PRO A 326 4.90 2.99 -34.85
N LEU A 327 6.13 3.33 -35.26
CA LEU A 327 7.29 3.21 -34.37
C LEU A 327 7.08 4.15 -33.17
N LEU A 328 7.27 3.63 -31.97
CA LEU A 328 7.21 4.37 -30.72
C LEU A 328 8.51 4.13 -29.97
N GLU A 329 9.11 5.21 -29.46
CA GLU A 329 10.44 5.22 -28.84
C GLU A 329 10.36 5.86 -27.46
N THR A 330 11.15 5.34 -26.51
CA THR A 330 11.29 5.95 -25.18
C THR A 330 12.76 5.95 -24.73
N VAL A 331 13.06 6.76 -23.73
CA VAL A 331 14.37 6.90 -23.11
C VAL A 331 14.22 6.65 -21.61
N ILE A 332 15.09 5.80 -21.06
CA ILE A 332 15.18 5.56 -19.61
C ILE A 332 16.61 5.83 -19.15
N SER A 333 16.78 6.30 -17.91
CA SER A 333 18.11 6.64 -17.40
C SER A 333 18.27 6.46 -15.90
N ASP A 334 19.45 5.97 -15.49
CA ASP A 334 19.89 6.00 -14.10
C ASP A 334 21.43 6.02 -14.01
N SER A 335 21.96 7.00 -13.28
CA SER A 335 23.39 7.15 -12.94
C SER A 335 24.00 5.98 -12.17
N GLN A 336 23.17 5.06 -11.65
CA GLN A 336 23.61 3.87 -10.91
C GLN A 336 23.76 2.63 -11.81
N TRP A 337 23.38 2.70 -13.08
CA TRP A 337 23.61 1.61 -14.03
C TRP A 337 25.07 1.61 -14.49
N THR A 338 25.92 1.00 -13.66
CA THR A 338 27.39 1.06 -13.77
C THR A 338 28.00 0.05 -14.74
N SER A 339 27.17 -0.75 -15.44
CA SER A 339 27.62 -1.71 -16.45
C SER A 339 26.70 -1.71 -17.65
N ASP A 340 27.25 -1.99 -18.83
CA ASP A 340 26.49 -1.99 -20.09
C ASP A 340 25.39 -3.06 -20.11
N ASP A 341 25.61 -4.18 -19.42
CA ASP A 341 24.63 -5.26 -19.30
C ASP A 341 23.45 -4.84 -18.43
N LEU A 342 23.69 -4.09 -17.35
CA LEU A 342 22.64 -3.53 -16.50
C LEU A 342 21.79 -2.51 -17.28
N VAL A 343 22.42 -1.58 -18.00
CA VAL A 343 21.72 -0.61 -18.87
C VAL A 343 20.87 -1.34 -19.91
N ARG A 344 21.39 -2.43 -20.50
CA ARG A 344 20.68 -3.25 -21.49
C ARG A 344 19.50 -4.01 -20.89
N ALA A 345 19.66 -4.56 -19.69
CA ALA A 345 18.60 -5.28 -18.99
C ALA A 345 17.41 -4.35 -18.69
N HIS A 346 17.69 -3.17 -18.11
CA HIS A 346 16.65 -2.15 -17.87
C HIS A 346 15.99 -1.69 -19.17
N ALA A 347 16.76 -1.41 -20.22
CA ALA A 347 16.21 -0.99 -21.51
C ALA A 347 15.34 -2.07 -22.16
N ARG A 348 15.69 -3.35 -22.00
CA ARG A 348 14.87 -4.47 -22.47
C ARG A 348 13.58 -4.61 -21.65
N SER A 349 13.65 -4.41 -20.35
CA SER A 349 12.48 -4.52 -19.46
C SER A 349 11.41 -3.46 -19.73
N ALA A 350 11.81 -2.29 -20.26
CA ALA A 350 10.90 -1.22 -20.67
C ALA A 350 10.30 -1.40 -22.09
N LEU A 351 10.66 -2.46 -22.83
CA LEU A 351 10.04 -2.73 -24.13
C LEU A 351 8.62 -3.25 -23.94
N CYS A 352 7.68 -2.65 -24.65
CA CYS A 352 6.29 -3.09 -24.68
C CYS A 352 5.73 -2.87 -26.09
N ALA A 353 5.53 -3.95 -26.84
CA ALA A 353 5.12 -3.85 -28.24
C ALA A 353 3.60 -3.64 -28.42
N THR A 354 2.81 -3.80 -27.36
CA THR A 354 1.35 -3.83 -27.40
C THR A 354 0.76 -3.08 -26.21
N ALA A 355 -0.47 -2.61 -26.36
CA ALA A 355 -1.20 -2.00 -25.23
C ALA A 355 -1.31 -3.01 -24.08
N LEU A 356 -1.15 -2.53 -22.86
CA LEU A 356 -1.41 -3.31 -21.66
C LEU A 356 -2.89 -3.22 -21.31
N GLU A 357 -3.48 -4.36 -20.94
CA GLU A 357 -4.82 -4.44 -20.37
C GLU A 357 -4.71 -4.46 -18.84
N GLY A 358 -5.29 -3.44 -18.20
CA GLY A 358 -5.43 -3.39 -16.75
C GLY A 358 -6.89 -3.61 -16.37
N PRO A 359 -7.31 -4.86 -16.06
CA PRO A 359 -8.65 -5.10 -15.58
C PRO A 359 -8.84 -4.47 -14.20
N THR A 360 -10.04 -3.96 -13.96
CA THR A 360 -10.46 -3.42 -12.67
C THR A 360 -11.77 -4.05 -12.25
N LEU A 361 -11.96 -4.23 -10.94
CA LEU A 361 -13.17 -4.81 -10.36
C LEU A 361 -13.52 -4.03 -9.10
N THR A 362 -14.80 -3.74 -8.88
CA THR A 362 -15.26 -3.23 -7.59
C THR A 362 -15.83 -4.38 -6.77
N VAL A 363 -15.34 -4.55 -5.54
CA VAL A 363 -15.81 -5.54 -4.57
C VAL A 363 -16.31 -4.84 -3.31
N ARG A 364 -17.16 -5.51 -2.54
CA ARG A 364 -17.62 -5.04 -1.22
C ARG A 364 -16.61 -5.41 -0.16
N ALA A 365 -16.33 -4.49 0.75
CA ALA A 365 -15.46 -4.72 1.90
C ALA A 365 -16.04 -5.76 2.88
N ASP A 366 -17.36 -5.93 2.89
CA ASP A 366 -18.11 -7.00 3.58
C ASP A 366 -18.50 -8.15 2.64
N GLY A 367 -17.86 -8.26 1.48
CA GLY A 367 -18.16 -9.27 0.46
C GLY A 367 -17.62 -10.66 0.81
N ALA A 368 -17.63 -11.54 -0.21
CA ALA A 368 -17.15 -12.92 -0.08
C ALA A 368 -15.72 -13.01 0.44
N GLU A 369 -14.87 -12.08 0.01
CA GLU A 369 -13.53 -11.85 0.56
C GLU A 369 -13.53 -10.52 1.33
N PRO A 370 -13.56 -10.52 2.67
CA PRO A 370 -13.60 -9.30 3.46
C PRO A 370 -12.34 -8.44 3.34
N LEU A 371 -12.50 -7.12 3.38
CA LEU A 371 -11.35 -6.22 3.38
C LEU A 371 -10.42 -6.50 4.57
N GLY A 372 -9.12 -6.65 4.27
CA GLY A 372 -8.11 -7.09 5.22
C GLY A 372 -7.68 -8.56 5.03
N THR A 373 -8.43 -9.37 4.27
CA THR A 373 -7.98 -10.71 3.85
C THR A 373 -7.15 -10.70 2.57
N PHE A 374 -7.37 -9.71 1.71
CA PHE A 374 -6.62 -9.49 0.48
C PHE A 374 -5.83 -8.18 0.54
N TRP A 375 -4.69 -8.17 -0.15
CA TRP A 375 -3.74 -7.06 -0.17
C TRP A 375 -3.18 -6.87 -1.58
N PRO A 376 -2.69 -5.67 -1.95
CA PRO A 376 -1.90 -5.58 -3.16
C PRO A 376 -0.66 -6.49 -3.06
N GLY A 377 -0.25 -7.04 -4.20
CA GLY A 377 0.72 -8.14 -4.30
C GLY A 377 0.08 -9.53 -4.34
N ASP A 378 -1.11 -9.73 -3.75
CA ASP A 378 -1.78 -11.04 -3.74
C ASP A 378 -2.27 -11.41 -5.15
N GLN A 379 -2.24 -12.71 -5.48
CA GLN A 379 -2.85 -13.24 -6.69
C GLN A 379 -4.35 -13.44 -6.50
N ALA A 380 -5.06 -13.31 -7.59
CA ALA A 380 -6.50 -13.42 -7.66
C ALA A 380 -6.93 -14.13 -8.94
N LYS A 381 -8.07 -14.80 -8.86
CA LYS A 381 -8.84 -15.28 -9.99
C LYS A 381 -10.05 -14.41 -10.16
N VAL A 382 -10.26 -13.92 -11.37
CA VAL A 382 -11.47 -13.16 -11.71
C VAL A 382 -12.18 -13.84 -12.85
N THR A 383 -13.36 -14.38 -12.56
CA THR A 383 -14.24 -14.98 -13.55
C THR A 383 -15.11 -13.91 -14.17
N THR A 384 -14.92 -13.66 -15.47
CA THR A 384 -15.66 -12.65 -16.24
C THR A 384 -16.71 -13.33 -17.10
N HIS A 385 -17.90 -12.75 -17.21
CA HIS A 385 -18.95 -13.24 -18.10
C HIS A 385 -19.10 -12.26 -19.26
N ASP A 386 -18.39 -12.51 -20.36
CA ASP A 386 -18.42 -11.58 -21.46
C ASP A 386 -19.80 -11.57 -22.15
N SER A 387 -20.43 -10.39 -22.21
CA SER A 387 -21.64 -10.15 -22.97
C SER A 387 -21.27 -9.88 -24.42
N ALA A 388 -21.27 -10.96 -25.21
CA ALA A 388 -21.56 -11.06 -26.65
C ALA A 388 -20.57 -11.92 -27.45
N ASP A 389 -19.25 -11.94 -27.17
CA ASP A 389 -18.28 -12.60 -28.09
C ASP A 389 -17.19 -13.50 -27.46
N PHE A 390 -16.82 -13.38 -26.18
CA PHE A 390 -15.69 -14.16 -25.61
C PHE A 390 -16.06 -15.23 -24.57
N GLY A 391 -17.35 -15.36 -24.22
CA GLY A 391 -17.83 -16.35 -23.26
C GLY A 391 -17.37 -16.11 -21.83
N THR A 392 -17.64 -17.07 -20.95
CA THR A 392 -17.12 -17.04 -19.57
C THR A 392 -15.66 -17.48 -19.56
N ARG A 393 -14.80 -16.69 -18.91
CA ARG A 393 -13.37 -16.99 -18.74
C ARG A 393 -12.90 -16.59 -17.35
N THR A 394 -11.93 -17.32 -16.81
CA THR A 394 -11.25 -16.98 -15.55
C THR A 394 -9.87 -16.43 -15.88
N LEU A 395 -9.56 -15.25 -15.32
CA LEU A 395 -8.28 -14.58 -15.48
C LEU A 395 -7.44 -14.80 -14.22
N ASP A 396 -6.22 -15.29 -14.39
CA ASP A 396 -5.21 -15.32 -13.32
C ASP A 396 -4.51 -13.96 -13.28
N LEU A 397 -4.72 -13.23 -12.18
CA LEU A 397 -4.38 -11.83 -12.02
C LEU A 397 -3.61 -11.61 -10.72
N ARG A 398 -2.95 -10.46 -10.60
CA ARG A 398 -2.34 -9.98 -9.37
C ARG A 398 -2.95 -8.64 -8.99
N ILE A 399 -3.33 -8.46 -7.72
CA ILE A 399 -3.84 -7.19 -7.21
C ILE A 399 -2.68 -6.19 -7.21
N GLN A 400 -2.76 -5.18 -8.07
CA GLN A 400 -1.76 -4.12 -8.15
C GLN A 400 -2.06 -3.02 -7.14
N GLN A 401 -3.34 -2.65 -7.06
CA GLN A 401 -3.81 -1.51 -6.29
C GLN A 401 -5.21 -1.79 -5.76
N MET A 402 -5.49 -1.24 -4.60
CA MET A 402 -6.82 -1.14 -4.02
C MET A 402 -7.11 0.31 -3.64
N GLU A 403 -8.31 0.76 -3.97
CA GLU A 403 -8.82 2.08 -3.65
C GLU A 403 -10.21 1.93 -3.04
N GLY A 404 -10.59 2.79 -2.10
CA GLY A 404 -11.93 2.76 -1.55
C GLY A 404 -12.30 4.07 -0.88
N ASP A 405 -13.51 4.08 -0.34
CA ASP A 405 -14.10 5.19 0.39
C ASP A 405 -14.84 4.68 1.63
N GLU A 406 -15.53 5.58 2.33
CA GLU A 406 -16.31 5.23 3.52
C GLU A 406 -17.55 4.36 3.24
N THR A 407 -17.92 4.15 1.97
CA THR A 407 -19.15 3.41 1.58
C THR A 407 -18.98 1.89 1.64
N GLY A 408 -17.74 1.40 1.80
CA GLY A 408 -17.41 -0.02 1.79
C GLY A 408 -17.25 -0.61 0.39
N ASN A 409 -17.21 0.20 -0.66
CA ASN A 409 -16.82 -0.25 -1.99
C ASN A 409 -15.30 -0.15 -2.15
N VAL A 410 -14.69 -1.22 -2.63
CA VAL A 410 -13.25 -1.33 -2.85
C VAL A 410 -13.02 -1.60 -4.33
N LYS A 411 -12.37 -0.68 -5.02
CA LYS A 411 -11.92 -0.85 -6.39
C LYS A 411 -10.54 -1.49 -6.39
N LEU A 412 -10.44 -2.64 -7.05
CA LEU A 412 -9.22 -3.37 -7.31
C LEU A 412 -8.76 -3.07 -8.74
N THR A 413 -7.48 -2.79 -8.89
CA THR A 413 -6.78 -2.75 -10.18
C THR A 413 -5.82 -3.92 -10.21
N PHE A 414 -5.80 -4.65 -11.33
CA PHE A 414 -4.99 -5.85 -11.48
C PHE A 414 -3.95 -5.73 -12.57
N ASP A 415 -2.87 -6.49 -12.40
CA ASP A 415 -1.94 -6.85 -13.46
C ASP A 415 -2.21 -8.29 -13.94
N PRO A 416 -2.10 -8.58 -15.24
CA PRO A 416 -2.03 -9.96 -15.70
C PRO A 416 -0.74 -10.62 -15.19
N ILE A 417 -0.85 -11.85 -14.69
CA ILE A 417 0.33 -12.64 -14.36
C ILE A 417 0.93 -13.14 -15.67
N PRO A 418 2.22 -12.88 -15.98
CA PRO A 418 2.86 -13.46 -17.15
C PRO A 418 2.75 -14.98 -17.07
N MET A 419 2.17 -15.62 -18.08
CA MET A 419 2.21 -17.08 -18.18
C MET A 419 3.68 -17.49 -18.32
N MET A 420 4.21 -18.15 -17.28
CA MET A 420 5.57 -18.71 -17.29
C MET A 420 5.69 -19.85 -18.30
#